data_AF-A0A5K0X0C1-F1
#
_entry.id   AF-A0A5K0X0C1-F1
#
_cell.length_a   1.000
_cell.length_b   1.000
_cell.length_c   1.000
_cell.angle_alpha   90.00
_cell.angle_beta   90.00
_cell.angle_gamma   90.00
#
_symmetry.space_group_name_H-M   'P 1'
#
loop_
_entity.id
_entity.type
_entity.pdbx_description
1 polymer ?
#
loop_
_entity_poly.entity_id
_entity_poly.type
_entity_poly.pdbx_seq_one_letter_code
_entity_poly.pdbx_strand_id
1 'polypeptide(L)' 'ELQNNNLSGVLPDYLGDLTQLEYLNLANNGFTGPLPSKWGQLSKLRRL' A
#
# COMPACT_ATOMS: atom_id res chain seq x y z
N GLU A 1 -3.44 8.25 3.31
CA GLU A 1 -2.48 8.60 4.37
C GLU A 1 -2.66 7.64 5.54
N LEU A 2 -1.66 6.78 5.79
CA LEU A 2 -1.63 5.85 6.94
C LEU A 2 -0.28 5.90 7.66
N GLN A 3 0.55 6.89 7.37
CA GLN A 3 1.87 7.05 7.98
C GLN A 3 1.81 7.28 9.49
N ASN A 4 2.88 6.92 10.19
CA ASN A 4 3.05 7.11 11.65
C ASN A 4 1.96 6.43 12.49
N ASN A 5 1.74 5.13 12.22
CA ASN A 5 0.84 4.31 13.01
C ASN A 5 1.57 3.04 13.48
N ASN A 6 0.90 2.30 14.36
CA ASN A 6 1.37 0.98 14.81
C ASN A 6 0.75 -0.15 13.99
N LEU A 7 0.46 0.07 12.70
CA LEU A 7 -0.05 -0.99 11.83
C LEU A 7 1.07 -1.99 11.53
N SER A 8 0.75 -3.27 11.48
CA SER A 8 1.72 -4.35 11.30
C SER A 8 1.14 -5.53 10.54
N GLY A 9 2.02 -6.42 10.09
CA GLY A 9 1.64 -7.59 9.29
C GLY A 9 1.90 -7.38 7.80
N VAL A 10 1.29 -8.24 6.98
CA VAL A 10 1.50 -8.19 5.53
C VAL A 10 0.57 -7.18 4.84
N LEU A 11 1.06 -6.57 3.76
CA LEU A 11 0.25 -5.69 2.95
C LEU A 11 -0.82 -6.51 2.21
N PRO A 12 -2.10 -6.10 2.24
CA PRO A 12 -3.17 -6.88 1.65
C PRO A 12 -3.29 -6.66 0.14
N ASP A 13 -3.58 -7.74 -0.59
CA ASP A 13 -3.73 -7.72 -2.06
C ASP A 13 -4.88 -6.83 -2.53
N TYR A 14 -5.97 -6.73 -1.76
CA TYR A 14 -7.16 -5.95 -2.14
C TYR A 14 -6.88 -4.46 -2.35
N LEU A 15 -5.79 -3.93 -1.77
CA LEU A 15 -5.40 -2.55 -2.05
C LEU A 15 -5.05 -2.34 -3.53
N GLY A 16 -4.65 -3.39 -4.25
CA GLY A 16 -4.45 -3.35 -5.70
C GLY A 16 -5.73 -3.13 -6.52
N ASP A 17 -6.92 -3.38 -5.96
CA ASP A 17 -8.20 -3.08 -6.62
C ASP A 17 -8.53 -1.58 -6.64
N LEU A 18 -7.81 -0.77 -5.85
CA LEU A 18 -7.96 0.67 -5.81
C LEU A 18 -7.26 1.33 -7.00
N THR A 19 -7.66 0.97 -8.22
CA THR A 19 -7.04 1.43 -9.49
C THR A 19 -7.04 2.96 -9.67
N GLN A 20 -7.86 3.66 -8.89
CA GLN A 20 -7.95 5.11 -8.82
C GLN A 20 -7.05 5.77 -7.76
N LEU A 21 -6.30 4.98 -6.99
CA LEU A 21 -5.40 5.47 -5.95
C LEU A 21 -4.20 6.18 -6.58
N GLU A 22 -4.03 7.46 -6.24
CA GLU A 22 -2.93 8.29 -6.76
C GLU A 22 -1.79 8.46 -5.76
N TYR A 23 -2.13 8.40 -4.47
CA TYR A 23 -1.21 8.61 -3.36
C TYR A 23 -1.47 7.56 -2.28
N LEU A 24 -0.43 6.82 -1.92
CA LEU A 24 -0.39 5.92 -0.78
C LEU A 24 0.82 6.31 0.06
N ASN A 25 0.69 6.26 1.38
CA ASN A 25 1.82 6.49 2.27
C ASN A 25 1.64 5.61 3.49
N LEU A 26 2.60 4.70 3.65
CA LEU A 26 2.63 3.67 4.67
C LEU A 26 3.88 3.81 5.55
N ALA A 27 4.63 4.91 5.39
CA ALA A 27 5.86 5.16 6.12
C ALA A 27 5.63 5.11 7.63
N ASN A 28 6.66 4.71 8.39
CA ASN A 28 6.60 4.63 9.85
C ASN A 28 5.43 3.76 10.34
N ASN A 29 5.36 2.53 9.81
CA ASN A 29 4.55 1.41 10.29
C ASN A 29 5.42 0.16 10.39
N GLY A 30 4.88 -0.93 10.95
CA GLY A 30 5.53 -2.23 11.08
C GLY A 30 5.10 -3.26 10.03
N PHE A 31 4.79 -2.85 8.80
CA PHE A 31 4.45 -3.79 7.73
C PHE A 31 5.65 -4.65 7.33
N THR A 32 5.41 -5.93 7.08
CA THR A 32 6.45 -6.92 6.73
C THR A 32 5.98 -7.82 5.59
N GLY A 33 6.88 -8.66 5.07
CA GLY A 33 6.57 -9.55 3.94
C GLY A 33 6.68 -8.86 2.57
N PRO A 34 6.35 -9.57 1.49
CA PRO A 34 6.48 -9.06 0.13
C PRO A 34 5.40 -8.04 -0.21
N LEU A 35 5.69 -7.19 -1.21
CA LEU A 35 4.66 -6.37 -1.84
C LEU A 35 3.70 -7.27 -2.64
N PRO A 36 2.37 -7.14 -2.47
CA PRO A 36 1.40 -7.85 -3.28
C PRO A 36 1.58 -7.61 -4.78
N SER A 37 1.59 -8.68 -5.57
CA SER A 37 1.67 -8.58 -7.04
C SER A 37 0.50 -7.79 -7.63
N LYS A 38 -0.68 -7.86 -6.99
CA LYS A 38 -1.89 -7.13 -7.40
C LYS A 38 -1.72 -5.62 -7.35
N TRP A 39 -0.79 -5.09 -6.55
CA TRP A 39 -0.51 -3.64 -6.51
C TRP A 39 0.12 -3.12 -7.81
N GLY A 40 0.61 -4.01 -8.69
CA GLY A 40 0.94 -3.64 -10.07
C GLY A 40 -0.25 -3.11 -10.88
N GLN A 41 -1.49 -3.31 -10.41
CA GLN A 41 -2.71 -2.77 -11.03
C GLN A 41 -2.99 -1.30 -10.68
N LEU A 42 -2.22 -0.71 -9.75
CA LEU A 42 -2.35 0.68 -9.32
C LEU A 42 -1.79 1.65 -10.36
N SER A 43 -2.38 1.63 -11.56
CA SER A 43 -1.93 2.38 -12.74
C SER A 43 -1.91 3.91 -12.55
N LYS A 44 -2.68 4.43 -11.60
CA LYS A 44 -2.73 5.86 -11.27
C LYS A 44 -1.84 6.26 -10.10
N LEU A 45 -1.20 5.31 -9.42
CA LEU A 45 -0.34 5.61 -8.28
C LEU A 45 0.89 6.38 -8.75
N ARG A 46 1.09 7.56 -8.16
CA ARG A 46 2.21 8.45 -8.50
C ARG A 46 3.16 8.66 -7.34
N ARG A 47 2.72 8.33 -6.13
CA ARG A 47 3.44 8.53 -4.88
C ARG A 47 3.11 7.38 -3.92
N LEU A 48 4.16 6.77 -3.37
CA LEU A 48 4.13 5.65 -2.44
C LEU A 48 4.99 5.96 -1.21
#